data_AF-A0A6P0YY51-F1
#
_entry.id   AF-A0A6P0YY51-F1
#
_cell.length_a   1.000
_cell.length_b   1.000
_cell.length_c   1.000
_cell.angle_alpha   90.00
_cell.angle_beta   90.00
_cell.angle_gamma   90.00
#
_symmetry.space_group_name_H-M   'P 1'
#
loop_
_entity.id
_entity.type
_entity.pdbx_description
1 polymer ?
#
loop_
_entity_poly.entity_id
_entity_poly.type
_entity_poly.pdbx_seq_one_letter_code
_entity_poly.pdbx_strand_id
1 'polypeptide(L)'
;VIIDAPRRFVENFRYLLGVNISAPGGSTRNGKEGGILQQTINPRSGQGVFSAFQGTSMASPHVAGVAALIKSSGVSDPKQVAEILYESSRSIDNDELNEFGAGQLDAAAAVKLAQRGRWPFHQFFRWLWQTAFFKLRLWFDAGAVPVVPKLLMIAGAYGLAVLFSSYVTNPWPGLFHGGLILGSGGLFLLRGLYIFDLPQWPLRLIGSSIPEWGTAAQANPVLNPITASVLVPLILLALFLSHPSLKWYAIGSCLGVASCLGVSALLDPECLWLGSSLLARGYLLVNAVLCVLLAYLALRGEVEQS
;
A
#
# COMPACT_ATOMS: atom_id res chain seq x y z
N VAL A 1 4.31 -24.23 30.58
CA VAL A 1 5.58 -24.71 29.98
C VAL A 1 6.25 -25.66 30.96
N ILE A 2 6.59 -26.88 30.53
CA ILE A 2 7.25 -27.91 31.36
C ILE A 2 8.74 -28.08 30.99
N ILE A 3 9.53 -28.57 31.95
CA ILE A 3 11.00 -28.80 31.94
C ILE A 3 11.36 -30.07 31.16
N ASP A 4 12.05 -29.98 30.03
CA ASP A 4 12.65 -31.19 29.43
C ASP A 4 14.04 -31.52 30.04
N ALA A 5 14.22 -32.76 30.49
CA ALA A 5 15.51 -33.36 30.88
C ALA A 5 15.48 -34.87 30.58
N PRO A 6 16.63 -35.50 30.23
CA PRO A 6 16.63 -36.87 29.74
C PRO A 6 16.19 -37.88 30.81
N ARG A 7 15.02 -38.47 30.54
CA ARG A 7 14.36 -39.65 31.16
C ARG A 7 13.96 -39.50 32.65
N ARG A 8 12.63 -39.53 32.83
CA ARG A 8 11.81 -39.61 34.06
C ARG A 8 11.76 -38.34 34.92
N PHE A 9 10.58 -37.73 34.88
CA PHE A 9 10.19 -36.61 35.72
C PHE A 9 10.27 -36.90 37.22
N VAL A 10 10.48 -35.80 37.95
CA VAL A 10 10.45 -35.68 39.39
C VAL A 10 9.00 -35.75 39.88
N GLU A 11 8.73 -36.62 40.85
CA GLU A 11 7.43 -37.09 41.34
C GLU A 11 6.45 -36.04 41.93
N ASN A 12 6.67 -34.73 41.86
CA ASN A 12 5.94 -33.78 42.70
C ASN A 12 5.24 -32.59 42.02
N PHE A 13 4.90 -32.64 40.72
CA PHE A 13 4.10 -31.57 40.10
C PHE A 13 2.84 -32.09 39.43
N ARG A 14 1.78 -32.22 40.23
CA ARG A 14 0.45 -32.57 39.77
C ARG A 14 -0.55 -31.51 40.23
N TYR A 15 -0.75 -30.46 39.43
CA TYR A 15 -1.89 -29.57 39.56
C TYR A 15 -2.41 -29.12 38.17
N LEU A 16 -3.43 -29.85 37.72
CA LEU A 16 -4.70 -29.37 37.15
C LEU A 16 -4.64 -28.22 36.11
N LEU A 17 -5.01 -28.57 34.87
CA LEU A 17 -5.33 -27.74 33.69
C LEU A 17 -4.16 -27.35 32.76
N GLY A 18 -3.80 -28.32 31.89
CA GLY A 18 -3.39 -28.11 30.50
C GLY A 18 -2.00 -27.52 30.26
N VAL A 19 -0.99 -28.37 30.16
CA VAL A 19 0.31 -27.98 29.61
C VAL A 19 0.13 -27.70 28.12
N ASN A 20 0.50 -26.50 27.66
CA ASN A 20 0.35 -26.17 26.24
C ASN A 20 1.58 -26.58 25.40
N ILE A 21 2.79 -26.47 25.96
CA ILE A 21 4.05 -26.78 25.28
C ILE A 21 5.16 -27.02 26.31
N SER A 22 6.17 -27.81 25.96
CA SER A 22 7.36 -28.06 26.77
C SER A 22 8.62 -27.43 26.17
N ALA A 23 9.58 -27.07 27.02
CA ALA A 23 10.86 -26.49 26.60
C ALA A 23 11.98 -26.85 27.59
N PRO A 24 13.27 -26.68 27.22
CA PRO A 24 14.38 -26.99 28.12
C PRO A 24 14.33 -26.15 29.40
N GLY A 25 14.16 -26.80 30.54
CA GLY A 25 14.13 -26.15 31.85
C GLY A 25 15.29 -26.56 32.76
N GLY A 26 16.11 -27.52 32.33
CA GLY A 26 17.26 -28.04 33.07
C GLY A 26 16.92 -29.03 34.19
N SER A 27 17.88 -29.89 34.54
CA SER A 27 17.83 -30.81 35.68
C SER A 27 19.20 -30.91 36.34
N THR A 28 19.30 -30.49 37.59
CA THR A 28 20.52 -30.57 38.41
C THR A 28 20.63 -31.88 39.18
N ARG A 29 19.75 -32.86 38.94
CA ARG A 29 19.71 -34.15 39.65
C ARG A 29 21.01 -34.94 39.50
N ASN A 30 21.64 -34.84 38.33
CA ASN A 30 22.89 -35.55 38.01
C ASN A 30 24.12 -34.61 37.97
N GLY A 31 24.01 -33.42 38.56
CA GLY A 31 25.06 -32.41 38.56
C GLY A 31 24.62 -31.08 37.96
N LYS A 32 25.39 -30.01 38.24
CA LYS A 32 25.06 -28.64 37.80
C LYS A 32 25.07 -28.48 36.27
N GLU A 33 25.75 -29.36 35.55
CA GLU A 33 25.85 -29.34 34.09
C GLU A 33 24.51 -29.56 33.38
N GLY A 34 23.55 -30.23 34.03
CA GLY A 34 22.22 -30.42 33.47
C GLY A 34 21.27 -29.23 33.66
N GLY A 35 21.65 -28.20 34.41
CA GLY A 35 20.86 -26.98 34.59
C GLY A 35 21.04 -25.98 33.43
N ILE A 36 20.10 -25.05 33.29
CA ILE A 36 20.19 -23.94 32.33
C ILE A 36 21.16 -22.90 32.90
N LEU A 37 22.28 -22.71 32.24
CA LEU A 37 23.27 -21.71 32.62
C LEU A 37 22.72 -20.30 32.34
N GLN A 38 22.63 -19.46 33.37
CA GLN A 38 22.11 -18.10 33.25
C GLN A 38 23.02 -17.11 33.97
N GLN A 39 23.09 -15.89 33.44
CA GLN A 39 23.69 -14.78 34.18
C GLN A 39 22.72 -14.37 35.29
N THR A 40 23.23 -14.28 36.51
CA THR A 40 22.48 -13.89 37.70
C THR A 40 23.37 -13.06 38.62
N ILE A 41 22.82 -12.62 39.74
CA ILE A 41 23.57 -11.88 40.77
C ILE A 41 23.84 -12.84 41.92
N ASN A 42 25.09 -12.90 42.36
CA ASN A 42 25.43 -13.62 43.58
C ASN A 42 24.85 -12.87 44.78
N PRO A 43 23.92 -13.46 45.55
CA PRO A 43 23.23 -12.76 46.63
C PRO A 43 24.16 -12.38 47.81
N ARG A 44 25.36 -12.98 47.90
CA ARG A 44 26.34 -12.66 48.96
C ARG A 44 27.32 -11.56 48.57
N SER A 45 27.77 -11.53 47.32
CA SER A 45 28.77 -10.57 46.85
C SER A 45 28.19 -9.42 46.03
N GLY A 46 26.93 -9.50 45.60
CA GLY A 46 26.29 -8.51 44.71
C GLY A 46 26.85 -8.49 43.29
N GLN A 47 27.82 -9.35 42.97
CA GLN A 47 28.47 -9.39 41.65
C GLN A 47 27.72 -10.32 40.69
N GLY A 48 27.81 -10.01 39.40
CA GLY A 48 27.30 -10.86 38.33
C GLY A 48 28.04 -12.20 38.28
N VAL A 49 27.30 -13.30 38.18
CA VAL A 49 27.82 -14.67 38.12
C VAL A 49 27.00 -15.51 37.15
N PHE A 50 27.61 -16.52 36.53
CA PHE A 50 26.87 -17.55 35.82
C PHE A 50 26.54 -18.70 36.76
N SER A 51 25.26 -19.04 36.87
CA SER A 51 24.79 -20.15 37.68
C SER A 51 23.82 -21.01 36.89
N ALA A 52 23.88 -22.32 37.10
CA ALA A 52 22.95 -23.27 36.52
C ALA A 52 21.67 -23.30 37.36
N PHE A 53 20.53 -23.07 36.71
CA PHE A 53 19.21 -23.12 37.31
C PHE A 53 18.37 -24.23 36.68
N GLN A 54 17.38 -24.71 37.44
CA GLN A 54 16.38 -25.63 36.94
C GLN A 54 14.99 -25.11 37.28
N GLY A 55 14.02 -25.33 36.39
CA GLY A 55 12.64 -24.95 36.67
C GLY A 55 11.82 -24.64 35.42
N THR A 56 10.49 -24.64 35.57
CA THR A 56 9.57 -24.16 34.52
C THR A 56 9.78 -22.66 34.25
N SER A 57 10.25 -21.91 35.24
CA SER A 57 10.73 -20.53 35.10
C SER A 57 11.91 -20.40 34.12
N MET A 58 12.70 -21.45 33.92
CA MET A 58 13.81 -21.48 32.95
C MET A 58 13.35 -22.00 31.58
N ALA A 59 12.28 -22.81 31.53
CA ALA A 59 11.66 -23.24 30.27
C ALA A 59 10.85 -22.11 29.59
N SER A 60 10.13 -21.29 30.37
CA SER A 60 9.35 -20.14 29.87
C SER A 60 10.13 -19.15 29.00
N PRO A 61 11.36 -18.68 29.35
CA PRO A 61 12.11 -17.77 28.51
C PRO A 61 12.57 -18.39 27.17
N HIS A 62 12.73 -19.71 27.08
CA HIS A 62 12.99 -20.38 25.80
C HIS A 62 11.79 -20.25 24.85
N VAL A 63 10.57 -20.50 25.35
CA VAL A 63 9.34 -20.31 24.57
C VAL A 63 9.15 -18.84 24.19
N ALA A 64 9.41 -17.91 25.11
CA ALA A 64 9.33 -16.48 24.85
C ALA A 64 10.35 -16.02 23.79
N GLY A 65 11.57 -16.56 23.81
CA GLY A 65 12.60 -16.29 22.81
C GLY A 65 12.17 -16.74 21.41
N VAL A 66 11.61 -17.96 21.27
CA VAL A 66 11.11 -18.45 19.99
C VAL A 66 9.87 -17.66 19.53
N ALA A 67 8.97 -17.31 20.44
CA ALA A 67 7.85 -16.43 20.13
C ALA A 67 8.31 -15.06 19.58
N ALA A 68 9.40 -14.51 20.13
CA ALA A 68 10.00 -13.29 19.63
C ALA A 68 10.61 -13.46 18.23
N LEU A 69 11.21 -14.62 17.91
CA LEU A 69 11.70 -14.94 16.56
C LEU A 69 10.56 -15.08 15.54
N ILE A 70 9.44 -15.71 15.92
CA ILE A 70 8.24 -15.76 15.08
C ILE A 70 7.67 -14.35 14.87
N LYS A 71 7.68 -13.51 15.90
CA LYS A 71 7.24 -12.12 15.80
C LYS A 71 8.15 -11.29 14.90
N SER A 72 9.46 -11.52 14.95
CA SER A 72 10.42 -10.80 14.09
C SER A 72 10.31 -11.20 12.62
N SER A 73 9.76 -12.39 12.32
CA SER A 73 9.43 -12.80 10.95
C SER A 73 8.13 -12.16 10.41
N GLY A 74 7.45 -11.30 11.19
CA GLY A 74 6.30 -10.51 10.72
C GLY A 74 4.95 -10.91 11.31
N VAL A 75 4.87 -12.04 12.04
CA VAL A 75 3.63 -12.53 12.66
C VAL A 75 3.37 -11.77 13.94
N SER A 76 2.39 -10.85 13.93
CA SER A 76 2.11 -9.97 15.07
C SER A 76 0.92 -10.40 15.93
N ASP A 77 0.04 -11.26 15.41
CA ASP A 77 -1.14 -11.74 16.15
C ASP A 77 -0.73 -12.82 17.18
N PRO A 78 -0.96 -12.59 18.48
CA PRO A 78 -0.60 -13.56 19.52
C PRO A 78 -1.19 -14.95 19.32
N LYS A 79 -2.39 -15.05 18.74
CA LYS A 79 -3.02 -16.35 18.47
C LYS A 79 -2.26 -17.14 17.41
N GLN A 80 -1.88 -16.47 16.32
CA GLN A 80 -1.07 -17.07 15.26
C GLN A 80 0.32 -17.45 15.75
N VAL A 81 0.93 -16.64 16.62
CA VAL A 81 2.22 -17.00 17.24
C VAL A 81 2.08 -18.28 18.06
N ALA A 82 1.01 -18.42 18.84
CA ALA A 82 0.75 -19.63 19.62
C ALA A 82 0.48 -20.86 18.72
N GLU A 83 -0.32 -20.71 17.66
CA GLU A 83 -0.57 -21.78 16.68
C GLU A 83 0.73 -22.26 16.03
N ILE A 84 1.58 -21.34 15.56
CA ILE A 84 2.88 -21.69 14.98
C ILE A 84 3.76 -22.43 16.00
N LEU A 85 3.78 -21.99 17.27
CA LEU A 85 4.54 -22.67 18.32
C LEU A 85 4.04 -24.10 18.56
N TYR A 86 2.73 -24.34 18.51
CA TYR A 86 2.16 -25.67 18.72
C TYR A 86 2.38 -26.57 17.50
N GLU A 87 2.09 -26.09 16.29
CA GLU A 87 2.24 -26.87 15.05
C GLU A 87 3.70 -27.23 14.73
N SER A 88 4.64 -26.36 15.12
CA SER A 88 6.06 -26.60 14.89
C SER A 88 6.73 -27.44 15.98
N SER A 89 6.04 -27.71 17.09
CA SER A 89 6.62 -28.47 18.19
C SER A 89 6.85 -29.94 17.80
N ARG A 90 7.90 -30.54 18.37
CA ARG A 90 8.23 -31.95 18.18
C ARG A 90 7.34 -32.79 19.09
N SER A 91 6.50 -33.63 18.50
CA SER A 91 5.69 -34.60 19.24
C SER A 91 6.59 -35.59 19.98
N ILE A 92 6.20 -35.94 21.20
CA ILE A 92 6.89 -36.94 22.03
C ILE A 92 6.00 -38.17 22.09
N ASP A 93 6.57 -39.32 21.73
CA ASP A 93 5.86 -40.60 21.78
C ASP A 93 5.56 -41.02 23.23
N ASN A 94 4.41 -41.66 23.45
CA ASN A 94 3.94 -42.15 24.76
C ASN A 94 3.71 -41.08 25.84
N ASP A 95 3.12 -39.95 25.48
CA ASP A 95 2.65 -38.92 26.43
C ASP A 95 1.20 -39.18 26.92
N GLU A 96 0.95 -40.33 27.54
CA GLU A 96 -0.39 -40.75 28.00
C GLU A 96 -1.00 -39.80 29.05
N LEU A 97 -0.16 -39.02 29.74
CA LEU A 97 -0.55 -38.12 30.82
C LEU A 97 -0.57 -36.64 30.40
N ASN A 98 -0.32 -36.34 29.12
CA ASN A 98 -0.27 -34.98 28.56
C ASN A 98 0.70 -34.05 29.31
N GLU A 99 1.89 -34.57 29.59
CA GLU A 99 2.99 -33.89 30.27
C GLU A 99 3.73 -32.90 29.35
N PHE A 100 3.63 -33.05 28.02
CA PHE A 100 4.35 -32.20 27.06
C PHE A 100 3.44 -31.26 26.27
N GLY A 101 2.12 -31.37 26.41
CA GLY A 101 1.17 -30.53 25.68
C GLY A 101 1.23 -30.78 24.19
N ALA A 102 1.43 -29.72 23.39
CA ALA A 102 1.64 -29.86 21.95
C ALA A 102 2.94 -30.62 21.60
N GLY A 103 3.93 -30.62 22.50
CA GLY A 103 5.23 -31.26 22.29
C GLY A 103 6.41 -30.42 22.79
N GLN A 104 7.61 -30.78 22.36
CA GLN A 104 8.85 -30.08 22.66
C GLN A 104 9.08 -28.92 21.69
N LEU A 105 9.39 -27.74 22.23
CA LEU A 105 9.72 -26.55 21.47
C LEU A 105 10.81 -26.80 20.41
N ASP A 106 10.54 -26.41 19.17
CA ASP A 106 11.50 -26.41 18.06
C ASP A 106 11.57 -25.04 17.40
N ALA A 107 12.65 -24.30 17.68
CA ALA A 107 12.84 -22.95 17.17
C ALA A 107 13.00 -22.90 15.64
N ALA A 108 13.69 -23.89 15.05
CA ALA A 108 14.00 -23.90 13.63
C ALA A 108 12.73 -24.20 12.81
N ALA A 109 11.95 -25.19 13.25
CA ALA A 109 10.66 -25.49 12.63
C ALA A 109 9.69 -24.31 12.75
N ALA A 110 9.62 -23.66 13.92
CA ALA A 110 8.75 -22.51 14.17
C ALA A 110 9.02 -21.34 13.22
N VAL A 111 10.29 -20.92 13.10
CA VAL A 111 10.68 -19.82 12.20
C VAL A 111 10.43 -20.18 10.73
N LYS A 112 10.73 -21.42 10.33
CA LYS A 112 10.49 -21.90 8.96
C LYS A 112 9.01 -21.91 8.61
N LEU A 113 8.15 -22.31 9.56
CA LEU A 113 6.69 -22.32 9.37
C LEU A 113 6.14 -20.88 9.31
N ALA A 114 6.63 -19.99 10.19
CA ALA A 114 6.28 -18.57 10.19
C ALA A 114 6.65 -17.86 8.87
N GLN A 115 7.73 -18.26 8.21
CA GLN A 115 8.15 -17.70 6.92
C GLN A 115 7.35 -18.25 5.72
N ARG A 116 6.86 -19.48 5.80
CA ARG A 116 6.03 -20.10 4.74
C ARG A 116 4.58 -19.63 4.79
N GLY A 117 4.08 -19.29 5.98
CA GLY A 117 2.71 -18.88 6.24
C GLY A 117 2.45 -17.40 5.97
N ARG A 118 2.22 -17.06 4.70
CA ARG A 118 1.51 -15.86 4.22
C ARG A 118 2.28 -14.53 4.30
N TRP A 119 2.36 -13.89 3.14
CA TRP A 119 2.56 -12.46 2.96
C TRP A 119 1.17 -11.79 2.83
N PRO A 120 0.44 -11.50 3.91
CA PRO A 120 -0.82 -10.78 3.81
C PRO A 120 -0.54 -9.36 3.31
N PHE A 121 -1.48 -8.79 2.55
CA PHE A 121 -1.44 -7.42 2.05
C PHE A 121 -1.08 -6.38 3.14
N HIS A 122 -1.48 -6.61 4.38
CA HIS A 122 -1.12 -5.79 5.54
C HIS A 122 0.38 -5.84 5.90
N GLN A 123 1.07 -6.97 5.66
CA GLN A 123 2.53 -7.08 5.80
C GLN A 123 3.25 -6.39 4.64
N PHE A 124 2.75 -6.47 3.40
CA PHE A 124 3.24 -5.62 2.29
C PHE A 124 3.10 -4.14 2.64
N PHE A 125 1.92 -3.71 3.11
CA PHE A 125 1.69 -2.32 3.51
C PHE A 125 2.52 -1.91 4.72
N ARG A 126 2.77 -2.79 5.68
CA ARG A 126 3.66 -2.52 6.82
C ARG A 126 5.12 -2.41 6.39
N TRP A 127 5.60 -3.31 5.52
CA TRP A 127 6.92 -3.24 4.92
C TRP A 127 7.06 -1.99 4.03
N LEU A 128 6.05 -1.68 3.22
CA LEU A 128 5.99 -0.50 2.37
C LEU A 128 5.98 0.75 3.24
N TRP A 129 5.21 0.81 4.32
CA TRP A 129 5.23 1.95 5.24
C TRP A 129 6.57 2.07 5.97
N GLN A 130 7.12 0.97 6.50
CA GLN A 130 8.40 1.00 7.19
C GLN A 130 9.56 1.34 6.25
N THR A 131 9.50 0.90 4.99
CA THR A 131 10.53 1.16 3.99
C THR A 131 10.33 2.53 3.33
N ALA A 132 9.12 2.88 2.95
CA ALA A 132 8.84 4.12 2.23
C ALA A 132 8.82 5.35 3.14
N PHE A 133 8.31 5.24 4.37
CA PHE A 133 8.35 6.33 5.34
C PHE A 133 9.75 6.55 5.90
N PHE A 134 10.49 5.49 6.25
CA PHE A 134 11.82 5.63 6.87
C PHE A 134 13.01 5.57 5.90
N LYS A 135 12.93 4.91 4.73
CA LYS A 135 14.01 4.92 3.71
C LYS A 135 13.72 5.84 2.51
N LEU A 136 12.48 5.96 2.03
CA LEU A 136 12.13 6.89 0.93
C LEU A 136 11.68 8.29 1.42
N ARG A 137 11.60 8.50 2.74
CA ARG A 137 11.21 9.76 3.40
C ARG A 137 9.94 10.39 2.80
N LEU A 138 8.95 9.61 2.38
CA LEU A 138 7.75 10.15 1.72
C LEU A 138 7.09 11.28 2.54
N TRP A 139 6.87 12.43 1.92
CA TRP A 139 6.16 13.57 2.50
C TRP A 139 4.91 13.87 1.67
N PHE A 140 3.80 14.23 2.32
CA PHE A 140 2.58 14.63 1.63
C PHE A 140 2.28 16.10 1.92
N ASP A 141 2.28 16.93 0.88
CA ASP A 141 1.91 18.33 0.97
C ASP A 141 0.43 18.51 0.60
N ALA A 142 -0.42 18.63 1.62
CA ALA A 142 -1.86 18.84 1.46
C ALA A 142 -2.21 20.23 0.89
N GLY A 143 -1.28 21.19 0.91
CA GLY A 143 -1.46 22.54 0.35
C GLY A 143 -0.98 22.69 -1.10
N ALA A 144 -0.25 21.70 -1.63
CA ALA A 144 0.36 21.79 -2.96
C ALA A 144 -0.63 21.75 -4.14
N VAL A 145 -1.87 21.33 -3.90
CA VAL A 145 -2.86 21.10 -4.97
C VAL A 145 -4.17 21.78 -4.62
N PRO A 146 -4.69 22.67 -5.48
CA PRO A 146 -5.99 23.29 -5.28
C PRO A 146 -7.08 22.23 -5.55
N VAL A 147 -7.50 21.53 -4.49
CA VAL A 147 -8.45 20.41 -4.56
C VAL A 147 -9.80 20.85 -5.14
N VAL A 148 -10.27 22.05 -4.77
CA VAL A 148 -11.60 22.55 -5.20
C VAL A 148 -11.71 22.70 -6.73
N PRO A 149 -10.82 23.44 -7.42
CA PRO A 149 -10.81 23.48 -8.89
C PRO A 149 -10.74 22.09 -9.54
N LYS A 150 -9.90 21.19 -9.00
CA LYS A 150 -9.77 19.83 -9.54
C LYS A 150 -11.03 19.00 -9.43
N LEU A 151 -11.73 19.10 -8.31
CA LEU A 151 -13.03 18.45 -8.13
C LEU A 151 -14.09 19.03 -9.08
N LEU A 152 -14.09 20.36 -9.28
CA LEU A 152 -14.98 21.00 -10.26
C LEU A 152 -14.69 20.54 -11.70
N MET A 153 -13.42 20.38 -12.07
CA MET A 153 -13.03 19.87 -13.39
C MET A 153 -13.53 18.43 -13.59
N ILE A 154 -13.37 17.56 -12.60
CA ILE A 154 -13.85 16.17 -12.67
C ILE A 154 -15.39 16.16 -12.72
N ALA A 155 -16.06 16.90 -11.85
CA ALA A 155 -17.52 16.99 -11.83
C ALA A 155 -18.09 17.53 -13.15
N GLY A 156 -17.47 18.56 -13.73
CA GLY A 156 -17.83 19.10 -15.04
C GLY A 156 -17.63 18.09 -16.17
N ALA A 157 -16.58 17.27 -16.13
CA ALA A 157 -16.32 16.25 -17.13
C ALA A 157 -17.37 15.14 -17.08
N TYR A 158 -17.73 14.68 -15.88
CA TYR A 158 -18.83 13.74 -15.69
C TYR A 158 -20.18 14.35 -16.05
N GLY A 159 -20.42 15.63 -15.76
CA GLY A 159 -21.62 16.36 -16.18
C GLY A 159 -21.77 16.41 -17.71
N LEU A 160 -20.68 16.71 -18.42
CA LEU A 160 -20.64 16.63 -19.89
C LEU A 160 -20.88 15.20 -20.38
N ALA A 161 -20.23 14.21 -19.77
CA ALA A 161 -20.44 12.80 -20.15
C ALA A 161 -21.89 12.33 -19.94
N VAL A 162 -22.57 12.79 -18.89
CA VAL A 162 -24.00 12.54 -18.66
C VAL A 162 -24.86 13.20 -19.74
N LEU A 163 -24.52 14.43 -20.17
CA LEU A 163 -25.23 15.12 -21.25
C LEU A 163 -25.15 14.35 -22.57
N PHE A 164 -24.03 13.67 -22.82
CA PHE A 164 -23.83 12.80 -24.00
C PHE A 164 -24.17 11.33 -23.74
N SER A 165 -24.81 10.99 -22.61
CA SER A 165 -25.10 9.60 -22.25
C SER A 165 -26.03 8.89 -23.23
N SER A 166 -26.82 9.64 -24.01
CA SER A 166 -27.62 9.10 -25.12
C SER A 166 -26.78 8.54 -26.27
N TYR A 167 -25.52 8.93 -26.39
CA TYR A 167 -24.59 8.48 -27.45
C TYR A 167 -23.51 7.53 -26.93
N VAL A 168 -23.41 7.32 -25.61
CA VAL A 168 -22.41 6.44 -24.98
C VAL A 168 -23.10 5.17 -24.51
N THR A 169 -22.51 4.01 -24.79
CA THR A 169 -23.03 2.72 -24.30
C THR A 169 -23.08 2.69 -22.77
N ASN A 170 -24.20 2.26 -22.18
CA ASN A 170 -24.35 2.05 -20.74
C ASN A 170 -24.30 0.53 -20.44
N PRO A 171 -23.43 0.04 -19.54
CA PRO A 171 -22.47 0.77 -18.71
C PRO A 171 -21.34 1.41 -19.50
N TRP A 172 -20.86 2.57 -19.03
CA TRP A 172 -19.74 3.25 -19.65
C TRP A 172 -18.48 2.37 -19.64
N PRO A 173 -17.73 2.28 -20.76
CA PRO A 173 -16.52 1.47 -20.82
C PRO A 173 -15.49 1.91 -19.78
N GLY A 174 -14.77 0.97 -19.15
CA GLY A 174 -13.79 1.30 -18.10
C GLY A 174 -12.72 2.30 -18.55
N LEU A 175 -12.28 2.23 -19.82
CA LEU A 175 -11.31 3.17 -20.39
C LEU A 175 -11.87 4.58 -20.59
N PHE A 176 -13.18 4.74 -20.75
CA PHE A 176 -13.84 6.03 -20.85
C PHE A 176 -13.65 6.86 -19.57
N HIS A 177 -13.83 6.22 -18.40
CA HIS A 177 -13.55 6.84 -17.11
C HIS A 177 -12.09 7.25 -16.96
N GLY A 178 -11.15 6.41 -17.43
CA GLY A 178 -9.73 6.72 -17.43
C GLY A 178 -9.40 7.98 -18.23
N GLY A 179 -9.99 8.10 -19.43
CA GLY A 179 -9.86 9.29 -20.27
C GLY A 179 -10.43 10.54 -19.61
N LEU A 180 -11.65 10.45 -19.06
CA LEU A 180 -12.30 11.55 -18.35
C LEU A 180 -11.47 12.09 -17.18
N ILE A 181 -10.96 11.19 -16.33
CA ILE A 181 -10.19 11.57 -15.15
C ILE A 181 -8.85 12.19 -15.54
N LEU A 182 -8.11 11.58 -16.45
CA LEU A 182 -6.81 12.11 -16.90
C LEU A 182 -6.95 13.41 -17.70
N GLY A 183 -8.00 13.56 -18.50
CA GLY A 183 -8.26 14.79 -19.24
C GLY A 183 -8.66 15.97 -18.34
N SER A 184 -9.41 15.71 -17.26
CA SER A 184 -9.97 16.77 -16.40
C SER A 184 -9.07 17.14 -15.22
N GLY A 185 -8.94 16.24 -14.24
CA GLY A 185 -8.24 16.49 -12.99
C GLY A 185 -6.83 15.93 -12.94
N GLY A 186 -6.55 14.87 -13.72
CA GLY A 186 -5.37 14.03 -13.51
C GLY A 186 -5.45 13.26 -12.19
N LEU A 187 -4.40 12.50 -11.86
CA LEU A 187 -4.28 11.87 -10.54
C LEU A 187 -3.75 12.88 -9.50
N PHE A 188 -4.45 14.00 -9.34
CA PHE A 188 -3.96 15.21 -8.66
C PHE A 188 -3.38 14.97 -7.26
N LEU A 189 -3.80 13.92 -6.56
CA LEU A 189 -3.23 13.49 -5.28
C LEU A 189 -1.72 13.17 -5.37
N LEU A 190 -1.25 12.65 -6.49
CA LEU A 190 0.16 12.30 -6.70
C LEU A 190 1.05 13.55 -6.79
N ARG A 191 0.50 14.71 -7.12
CA ARG A 191 1.25 15.97 -7.16
C ARG A 191 1.63 16.47 -5.76
N GLY A 192 0.87 16.08 -4.74
CA GLY A 192 1.20 16.34 -3.33
C GLY A 192 2.18 15.34 -2.71
N LEU A 193 2.51 14.25 -3.43
CA LEU A 193 3.44 13.23 -2.94
C LEU A 193 4.88 13.63 -3.26
N TYR A 194 5.69 13.79 -2.22
CA TYR A 194 7.11 14.11 -2.30
C TYR A 194 7.95 12.92 -1.87
N ILE A 195 8.92 12.54 -2.70
CA ILE A 195 9.91 11.51 -2.39
C ILE A 195 11.29 12.16 -2.26
N PHE A 196 11.92 12.15 -1.09
CA PHE A 196 13.25 12.78 -0.97
C PHE A 196 14.25 12.09 -1.91
N ASP A 197 15.17 12.88 -2.46
CA ASP A 197 16.26 12.44 -3.35
C ASP A 197 15.84 11.90 -4.73
N LEU A 198 14.55 11.99 -5.09
CA LEU A 198 14.03 11.62 -6.41
C LEU A 198 13.51 12.85 -7.19
N PRO A 199 13.60 12.85 -8.53
CA PRO A 199 12.94 13.86 -9.35
C PRO A 199 11.43 13.81 -9.15
N GLN A 200 10.80 14.91 -8.75
CA GLN A 200 9.35 14.97 -8.51
C GLN A 200 8.52 15.13 -9.78
N TRP A 201 9.16 15.51 -10.89
CA TRP A 201 8.47 15.79 -12.14
C TRP A 201 7.61 14.61 -12.66
N PRO A 202 7.96 13.31 -12.52
CA PRO A 202 7.10 12.22 -13.00
C PRO A 202 5.79 12.13 -12.23
N LEU A 203 5.85 12.28 -10.90
CA LEU A 203 4.66 12.29 -10.04
C LEU A 203 3.77 13.50 -10.33
N ARG A 204 4.39 14.66 -10.59
CA ARG A 204 3.68 15.87 -11.02
C ARG A 204 3.01 15.68 -12.37
N LEU A 205 3.67 15.01 -13.32
CA LEU A 205 3.17 14.79 -14.68
C LEU A 205 1.97 13.83 -14.67
N ILE A 206 2.08 12.71 -13.96
CA ILE A 206 0.97 11.74 -13.80
C ILE A 206 -0.17 12.37 -12.97
N GLY A 207 0.18 13.22 -12.00
CA GLY A 207 -0.80 13.91 -11.17
C GLY A 207 -1.52 15.05 -11.88
N SER A 208 -0.92 15.65 -12.90
CA SER A 208 -1.50 16.75 -13.68
C SER A 208 -2.45 16.26 -14.76
N SER A 209 -3.45 17.08 -15.09
CA SER A 209 -4.34 16.81 -16.23
C SER A 209 -3.61 17.05 -17.54
N ILE A 210 -4.12 16.49 -18.64
CA ILE A 210 -3.54 16.65 -19.99
C ILE A 210 -3.21 18.12 -20.33
N PRO A 211 -4.08 19.12 -20.05
CA PRO A 211 -3.81 20.52 -20.37
C PRO A 211 -2.62 21.13 -19.59
N GLU A 212 -2.33 20.59 -18.41
CA GLU A 212 -1.28 21.05 -17.50
C GLU A 212 0.10 20.43 -17.80
N TRP A 213 0.18 19.42 -18.67
CA TRP A 213 1.43 18.70 -18.94
C TRP A 213 2.57 19.60 -19.44
N GLY A 214 2.26 20.68 -20.15
CA GLY A 214 3.27 21.59 -20.68
C GLY A 214 4.07 22.33 -19.61
N THR A 215 3.55 22.44 -18.39
CA THR A 215 4.20 23.10 -17.25
C THR A 215 4.35 22.20 -16.01
N ALA A 216 3.78 21.00 -16.05
CA ALA A 216 3.82 20.03 -14.94
C ALA A 216 5.23 19.74 -14.43
N ALA A 217 6.22 19.64 -15.32
CA ALA A 217 7.61 19.38 -14.94
C ALA A 217 8.24 20.55 -14.15
N GLN A 218 7.84 21.79 -14.45
CA GLN A 218 8.38 23.01 -13.85
C GLN A 218 7.63 23.44 -12.58
N ALA A 219 6.58 22.70 -12.19
CA ALA A 219 5.66 23.07 -11.10
C ALA A 219 5.05 24.47 -11.23
N ASN A 220 4.95 24.97 -12.46
CA ASN A 220 4.30 26.25 -12.75
C ASN A 220 2.79 26.01 -12.88
N PRO A 221 1.92 26.76 -12.15
CA PRO A 221 0.47 26.62 -12.26
C PRO A 221 -0.09 27.14 -13.59
N VAL A 222 0.65 27.99 -14.31
CA VAL A 222 0.19 28.59 -15.57
C VAL A 222 0.10 27.54 -16.67
N LEU A 223 -0.95 27.60 -17.49
CA LEU A 223 -1.17 26.66 -18.59
C LEU A 223 -0.28 26.98 -19.79
N ASN A 224 0.26 25.95 -20.44
CA ASN A 224 0.95 26.12 -21.73
C ASN A 224 -0.10 26.09 -22.86
N PRO A 225 -0.18 27.09 -23.75
CA PRO A 225 -1.19 27.14 -24.81
C PRO A 225 -1.21 25.89 -25.70
N ILE A 226 -0.05 25.26 -25.93
CA ILE A 226 0.06 24.08 -26.80
C ILE A 226 -0.64 22.88 -26.15
N THR A 227 -0.38 22.61 -24.87
CA THR A 227 -1.01 21.49 -24.16
C THR A 227 -2.43 21.82 -23.73
N ALA A 228 -2.71 23.09 -23.40
CA ALA A 228 -4.03 23.62 -23.13
C ALA A 228 -4.81 23.96 -24.40
N SER A 229 -4.75 23.06 -25.38
CA SER A 229 -5.47 23.16 -26.64
C SER A 229 -6.17 21.85 -26.99
N VAL A 230 -7.00 21.91 -28.02
CA VAL A 230 -7.63 20.73 -28.62
C VAL A 230 -6.63 19.78 -29.30
N LEU A 231 -5.37 20.19 -29.51
CA LEU A 231 -4.38 19.41 -30.25
C LEU A 231 -4.10 18.05 -29.61
N VAL A 232 -3.94 17.99 -28.27
CA VAL A 232 -3.63 16.73 -27.60
C VAL A 232 -4.80 15.74 -27.67
N PRO A 233 -6.05 16.14 -27.33
CA PRO A 233 -7.21 15.28 -27.56
C PRO A 233 -7.39 14.87 -29.04
N LEU A 234 -7.13 15.78 -29.99
CA LEU A 234 -7.23 15.49 -31.41
C LEU A 234 -6.23 14.40 -31.84
N ILE A 235 -4.98 14.49 -31.39
CA ILE A 235 -3.95 13.47 -31.66
C ILE A 235 -4.34 12.13 -31.03
N LEU A 236 -4.79 12.13 -29.77
CA LEU A 236 -5.24 10.91 -29.10
C LEU A 236 -6.41 10.26 -29.84
N LEU A 237 -7.37 11.06 -30.29
CA LEU A 237 -8.50 10.59 -31.07
C LEU A 237 -8.03 10.02 -32.40
N ALA A 238 -7.20 10.73 -33.16
CA ALA A 238 -6.67 10.26 -34.44
C ALA A 238 -5.91 8.93 -34.32
N LEU A 239 -5.15 8.74 -33.23
CA LEU A 239 -4.39 7.51 -32.99
C LEU A 239 -5.26 6.34 -32.53
N PHE A 240 -6.30 6.58 -31.73
CA PHE A 240 -7.04 5.53 -31.05
C PHE A 240 -8.44 5.26 -31.61
N LEU A 241 -8.94 6.08 -32.54
CA LEU A 241 -10.29 5.91 -33.10
C LEU A 241 -10.49 4.54 -33.77
N SER A 242 -9.45 3.99 -34.40
CA SER A 242 -9.50 2.67 -35.05
C SER A 242 -9.48 1.49 -34.07
N HIS A 243 -9.16 1.71 -32.78
CA HIS A 243 -9.03 0.63 -31.80
C HIS A 243 -10.34 0.42 -31.03
N PRO A 244 -10.83 -0.83 -30.88
CA PRO A 244 -12.17 -1.10 -30.30
C PRO A 244 -12.34 -0.61 -28.86
N SER A 245 -11.26 -0.61 -28.07
CA SER A 245 -11.25 -0.21 -26.66
C SER A 245 -10.67 1.17 -26.40
N LEU A 246 -9.54 1.54 -27.04
CA LEU A 246 -8.82 2.79 -26.77
C LEU A 246 -9.55 4.02 -27.31
N LYS A 247 -10.44 3.88 -28.30
CA LYS A 247 -11.30 4.98 -28.76
C LYS A 247 -12.09 5.63 -27.62
N TRP A 248 -12.57 4.81 -26.68
CA TRP A 248 -13.31 5.29 -25.51
C TRP A 248 -12.44 6.12 -24.57
N TYR A 249 -11.15 5.76 -24.42
CA TYR A 249 -10.19 6.57 -23.69
C TYR A 249 -10.01 7.95 -24.36
N ALA A 250 -9.85 7.99 -25.68
CA ALA A 250 -9.68 9.23 -26.41
C ALA A 250 -10.94 10.14 -26.31
N ILE A 251 -12.13 9.58 -26.52
CA ILE A 251 -13.41 10.32 -26.39
C ILE A 251 -13.58 10.87 -24.97
N GLY A 252 -13.31 10.05 -23.94
CA GLY A 252 -13.34 10.48 -22.54
C GLY A 252 -12.34 11.60 -22.26
N SER A 253 -11.14 11.53 -22.85
CA SER A 253 -10.12 12.57 -22.70
C SER A 253 -10.54 13.91 -23.33
N CYS A 254 -11.27 13.91 -24.45
CA CYS A 254 -11.82 15.13 -25.07
C CYS A 254 -12.79 15.85 -24.11
N LEU A 255 -13.73 15.11 -23.51
CA LEU A 255 -14.68 15.68 -22.54
C LEU A 255 -13.97 16.13 -21.25
N GLY A 256 -12.98 15.37 -20.79
CA GLY A 256 -12.15 15.73 -19.65
C GLY A 256 -11.40 17.05 -19.88
N VAL A 257 -10.72 17.18 -21.02
CA VAL A 257 -9.98 18.39 -21.39
C VAL A 257 -10.93 19.58 -21.58
N ALA A 258 -12.09 19.39 -22.21
CA ALA A 258 -13.10 20.43 -22.33
C ALA A 258 -13.51 21.02 -20.98
N SER A 259 -13.78 20.15 -20.00
CA SER A 259 -14.11 20.57 -18.64
C SER A 259 -12.94 21.28 -17.95
N CYS A 260 -11.72 20.75 -18.08
CA CYS A 260 -10.52 21.37 -17.52
C CYS A 260 -10.33 22.81 -18.03
N LEU A 261 -10.37 22.99 -19.36
CA LEU A 261 -10.19 24.30 -20.00
C LEU A 261 -11.34 25.25 -19.65
N GLY A 262 -12.59 24.76 -19.59
CA GLY A 262 -13.75 25.56 -19.20
C GLY A 262 -13.66 26.07 -17.76
N VAL A 263 -13.29 25.22 -16.80
CA VAL A 263 -13.11 25.61 -15.40
C VAL A 263 -11.92 26.56 -15.25
N SER A 264 -10.79 26.30 -15.91
CA SER A 264 -9.63 27.20 -15.91
C SER A 264 -9.98 28.57 -16.49
N ALA A 265 -10.77 28.65 -17.57
CA ALA A 265 -11.19 29.92 -18.14
C ALA A 265 -12.02 30.78 -17.16
N LEU A 266 -12.78 30.13 -16.27
CA LEU A 266 -13.62 30.81 -15.27
C LEU A 266 -12.83 31.24 -14.04
N LEU A 267 -11.99 30.35 -13.50
CA LEU A 267 -11.31 30.57 -12.22
C LEU A 267 -9.97 31.29 -12.37
N ASP A 268 -9.12 30.85 -13.29
CA ASP A 268 -7.75 31.35 -13.44
C ASP A 268 -7.29 31.21 -14.91
N PRO A 269 -7.62 32.20 -15.77
CA PRO A 269 -7.42 32.09 -17.21
C PRO A 269 -5.96 32.34 -17.64
N GLU A 270 -4.96 32.13 -16.79
CA GLU A 270 -3.57 32.42 -17.14
C GLU A 270 -2.99 31.37 -18.11
N CYS A 271 -2.41 31.86 -19.21
CA CYS A 271 -1.70 31.05 -20.19
C CYS A 271 -0.34 31.66 -20.49
N LEU A 272 0.69 30.81 -20.58
CA LEU A 272 2.02 31.24 -20.99
C LEU A 272 1.92 31.94 -22.36
N TRP A 273 2.70 33.01 -22.55
CA TRP A 273 2.78 33.77 -23.80
C TRP A 273 1.53 34.58 -24.17
N LEU A 274 0.39 34.33 -23.52
CA LEU A 274 -0.83 35.13 -23.65
C LEU A 274 -0.89 36.17 -22.53
N GLY A 275 -0.28 37.33 -22.79
CA GLY A 275 -0.14 38.40 -21.79
C GLY A 275 -1.44 39.09 -21.35
N SER A 276 -2.60 38.77 -21.95
CA SER A 276 -3.89 39.35 -21.54
C SER A 276 -4.88 38.27 -21.11
N SER A 277 -5.49 38.48 -19.95
CA SER A 277 -6.46 37.55 -19.33
C SER A 277 -7.70 37.32 -20.20
N LEU A 278 -8.13 38.34 -20.97
CA LEU A 278 -9.25 38.22 -21.90
C LEU A 278 -8.93 37.32 -23.09
N LEU A 279 -7.73 37.45 -23.67
CA LEU A 279 -7.32 36.65 -24.82
C LEU A 279 -7.09 35.20 -24.39
N ALA A 280 -6.46 34.99 -23.23
CA ALA A 280 -6.27 33.67 -22.66
C ALA A 280 -7.62 32.99 -22.31
N ARG A 281 -8.56 33.72 -21.70
CA ARG A 281 -9.93 33.21 -21.45
C ARG A 281 -10.64 32.84 -22.76
N GLY A 282 -10.60 33.71 -23.77
CA GLY A 282 -11.18 33.44 -25.08
C GLY A 282 -10.55 32.19 -25.73
N TYR A 283 -9.23 32.09 -25.68
CA TYR A 283 -8.48 30.93 -26.19
C TYR A 283 -8.90 29.62 -25.51
N LEU A 284 -8.97 29.60 -24.18
CA LEU A 284 -9.38 28.42 -23.41
C LEU A 284 -10.82 28.02 -23.71
N LEU A 285 -11.75 28.98 -23.79
CA LEU A 285 -13.16 28.71 -24.11
C LEU A 285 -13.33 28.16 -25.53
N VAL A 286 -12.64 28.74 -26.52
CA VAL A 286 -12.68 28.24 -27.90
C VAL A 286 -12.17 26.81 -27.96
N ASN A 287 -11.03 26.51 -27.33
CA ASN A 287 -10.50 25.16 -27.29
C ASN A 287 -11.40 24.18 -26.51
N ALA A 288 -12.05 24.62 -25.44
CA ALA A 288 -13.02 23.81 -24.70
C ALA A 288 -14.21 23.41 -25.60
N VAL A 289 -14.77 24.37 -26.35
CA VAL A 289 -15.86 24.11 -27.30
C VAL A 289 -15.40 23.16 -28.41
N LEU A 290 -14.20 23.36 -28.97
CA LEU A 290 -13.64 22.47 -29.98
C LEU A 290 -13.47 21.03 -29.44
N CYS A 291 -13.05 20.86 -28.19
CA CYS A 291 -12.94 19.53 -27.57
C CYS A 291 -14.31 18.85 -27.42
N VAL A 292 -15.36 19.59 -27.05
CA VAL A 292 -16.74 19.07 -26.99
C VAL A 292 -17.21 18.67 -28.39
N LEU A 293 -16.97 19.52 -29.40
CA LEU A 293 -17.34 19.22 -30.79
C LEU A 293 -16.64 17.95 -31.31
N LEU A 294 -15.35 17.77 -31.00
CA LEU A 294 -14.63 16.54 -31.35
C LEU A 294 -15.23 15.31 -30.67
N ALA A 295 -15.54 15.39 -29.38
CA ALA A 295 -16.18 14.29 -28.66
C ALA A 295 -17.56 13.96 -29.26
N TYR A 296 -18.35 14.98 -29.58
CA TYR A 296 -19.66 14.82 -30.22
C TYR A 296 -19.57 14.13 -31.59
N LEU A 297 -18.65 14.56 -32.45
CA LEU A 297 -18.44 13.95 -33.76
C LEU A 297 -17.99 12.49 -33.65
N ALA A 298 -17.07 12.20 -32.73
CA ALA A 298 -16.60 10.84 -32.49
C ALA A 298 -17.73 9.92 -31.99
N LEU A 299 -18.55 10.40 -31.04
CA LEU A 299 -19.68 9.65 -30.50
C LEU A 299 -20.77 9.43 -31.56
N ARG A 300 -21.04 10.42 -32.41
CA ARG A 300 -22.01 10.27 -33.50
C ARG A 300 -21.56 9.19 -34.51
N GLY A 301 -20.26 9.16 -34.83
CA GLY A 301 -19.70 8.15 -35.73
C GLY A 301 -19.87 6.72 -35.19
N GLU A 302 -19.89 6.54 -33.87
CA GLU A 302 -20.14 5.24 -33.23
C GLU A 302 -21.60 4.79 -33.35
N VAL A 303 -22.54 5.72 -33.14
CA VAL A 303 -23.98 5.43 -33.28
C VAL A 303 -24.36 5.08 -34.72
N GLU A 304 -23.69 5.65 -35.72
CA GLU A 304 -23.91 5.31 -37.13
C GLU A 304 -23.30 3.95 -37.53
N GLN A 305 -22.35 3.40 -36.74
CA GLN A 305 -21.71 2.12 -36.99
C GLN A 305 -22.33 0.93 -36.24
N SER A 306 -23.15 1.19 -35.21
CA SER A 306 -23.88 0.21 -34.40
C SER A 306 -25.24 -0.14 -34.99
#